data_AF-K5WI43-F1
#
_entry.id   AF-K5WI43-F1
#
_cell.length_a   1.000
_cell.length_b   1.000
_cell.length_c   1.000
_cell.angle_alpha   90.00
_cell.angle_beta   90.00
_cell.angle_gamma   90.00
#
_symmetry.space_group_name_H-M   'P 1'
#
loop_
_entity.id
_entity.type
_entity.pdbx_description
1 polymer ?
#
loop_
_entity_poly.entity_id
_entity_poly.type
_entity_poly.pdbx_seq_one_letter_code
_entity_poly.pdbx_strand_id
1 'polypeptide(L)'
;MAKGISTPAPDSPRSSESPVPVGLQGELEQELLGLANALYNLGTTVVSDLTKEKDKPGGGGKQVGMRVNDVINHLAAIDNMSQNVSTMIPVQVLAEIDNSRNPMQLTRDRLERAATENQFMNGKIQAIKSYREYYNEALMQSFPDLKEYLSESSGTNVQVPPIPGSSAHLNGNANGNGMHG
;
A
#
# COMPACT_ATOMS: atom_id res chain seq x y z
N MET A 1 -47.94 -8.64 -14.26
CA MET A 1 -46.55 -8.70 -14.75
C MET A 1 -45.79 -7.53 -14.14
N ALA A 2 -45.09 -7.74 -13.02
CA ALA A 2 -44.31 -6.71 -12.35
C ALA A 2 -42.84 -6.87 -12.77
N LYS A 3 -42.29 -5.83 -13.41
CA LYS A 3 -40.92 -5.80 -13.92
C LYS A 3 -39.99 -5.42 -12.76
N GLY A 4 -39.28 -6.40 -12.20
CA GLY A 4 -38.29 -6.20 -11.14
C GLY A 4 -37.14 -5.34 -11.67
N ILE A 5 -36.90 -4.21 -11.00
CA ILE A 5 -35.72 -3.37 -11.21
C ILE A 5 -34.57 -4.07 -10.48
N SER A 6 -33.66 -4.67 -11.23
CA SER A 6 -32.39 -5.18 -10.70
C SER A 6 -31.53 -3.98 -10.30
N THR A 7 -31.38 -3.74 -9.00
CA THR A 7 -30.31 -2.88 -8.50
C THR A 7 -28.98 -3.59 -8.74
N PRO A 8 -28.03 -2.99 -9.47
CA PRO A 8 -26.73 -3.61 -9.68
C PRO A 8 -25.98 -3.71 -8.35
N ALA A 9 -25.28 -4.84 -8.16
CA ALA A 9 -24.42 -5.08 -7.02
C ALA A 9 -23.37 -3.95 -6.91
N PRO A 10 -23.03 -3.48 -5.69
CA PRO A 10 -22.00 -2.47 -5.48
C PRO A 10 -20.62 -3.14 -5.56
N ASP A 11 -20.31 -3.73 -6.71
CA ASP A 11 -18.99 -4.29 -6.97
C ASP A 11 -18.54 -3.81 -8.34
N SER A 12 -18.20 -2.52 -8.39
CA SER A 12 -17.33 -1.97 -9.42
C SER A 12 -16.01 -1.70 -8.72
N PRO A 13 -14.86 -2.24 -9.20
CA PRO A 13 -13.58 -1.74 -8.77
C PRO A 13 -13.50 -0.31 -9.28
N ARG A 14 -13.84 0.64 -8.40
CA ARG A 14 -13.60 2.05 -8.64
C ARG A 14 -12.13 2.14 -9.03
N SER A 15 -11.84 2.64 -10.24
CA SER A 15 -10.48 3.01 -10.62
C SER A 15 -9.84 3.64 -9.40
N SER A 16 -8.73 3.07 -8.95
CA SER A 16 -8.02 3.48 -7.74
C SER A 16 -7.36 4.84 -8.00
N GLU A 17 -8.16 5.86 -8.27
CA GLU A 17 -7.74 7.24 -8.15
C GLU A 17 -7.64 7.51 -6.66
N SER A 18 -6.40 7.53 -6.20
CA SER A 18 -6.03 8.16 -4.94
C SER A 18 -6.69 9.55 -4.92
N PRO A 19 -7.36 9.93 -3.82
CA PRO A 19 -7.85 11.30 -3.67
C PRO A 19 -6.73 12.29 -3.96
N VAL A 20 -7.07 13.45 -4.55
CA VAL A 20 -6.10 14.53 -4.77
C VAL A 20 -5.34 14.74 -3.44
N PRO A 21 -4.01 14.66 -3.42
CA PRO A 21 -3.27 14.75 -2.18
C PRO A 21 -3.57 16.10 -1.54
N VAL A 22 -4.01 16.07 -0.29
CA VAL A 22 -4.37 17.26 0.50
C VAL A 22 -3.31 17.52 1.56
N GLY A 23 -3.16 18.79 1.94
CA GLY A 23 -2.15 19.21 2.92
C GLY A 23 -0.73 19.26 2.34
N LEU A 24 0.27 19.19 3.22
CA LEU A 24 1.69 19.41 2.88
C LEU A 24 2.20 18.55 1.72
N GLN A 25 1.73 17.30 1.62
CA GLN A 25 2.14 16.39 0.54
C GLN A 25 1.59 16.86 -0.82
N GLY A 26 0.35 17.34 -0.85
CA GLY A 26 -0.27 17.86 -2.08
C GLY A 26 0.35 19.17 -2.54
N GLU A 27 0.68 20.06 -1.59
CA GLU A 27 1.41 21.29 -1.87
C GLU A 27 2.79 21.00 -2.45
N LEU A 28 3.53 20.04 -1.87
CA LEU A 28 4.81 19.60 -2.40
C LEU A 28 4.70 19.01 -3.81
N GLU A 29 3.69 18.16 -4.06
CA GLU A 29 3.46 17.59 -5.39
C GLU A 29 3.14 18.66 -6.44
N GLN A 30 2.34 19.66 -6.07
CA GLN A 30 2.04 20.80 -6.93
C GLN A 30 3.29 21.63 -7.24
N GLU A 31 4.14 21.87 -6.24
CA GLU A 31 5.40 22.59 -6.40
C GLU A 31 6.40 21.81 -7.28
N LEU A 32 6.51 20.49 -7.10
CA LEU A 32 7.32 19.61 -7.95
C LEU A 32 6.86 19.61 -9.42
N LEU A 33 5.54 19.61 -9.65
CA LEU A 33 4.97 19.76 -11.00
C LEU A 33 5.27 21.15 -11.57
N GLY A 34 5.20 22.19 -10.75
CA GLY A 34 5.62 23.55 -11.09
C GLY A 34 7.07 23.60 -11.56
N LEU A 35 7.99 22.99 -10.81
CA LEU A 35 9.40 22.87 -11.16
C LEU A 35 9.60 22.16 -12.51
N ALA A 36 8.92 21.04 -12.75
CA ALA A 36 9.02 20.31 -14.01
C ALA A 36 8.60 21.18 -15.21
N ASN A 37 7.52 21.93 -15.07
CA ASN A 37 7.07 22.89 -16.08
C ASN A 37 8.06 24.05 -16.27
N ALA A 38 8.64 24.58 -15.20
CA ALA A 38 9.65 25.62 -15.25
C ALA A 38 10.91 25.16 -16.00
N LEU A 39 11.37 23.93 -15.75
CA LEU A 39 12.50 23.31 -16.45
C LEU A 39 12.21 23.12 -17.95
N TYR A 40 11.01 22.66 -18.29
CA TYR A 40 10.58 22.54 -19.69
C TYR A 40 10.53 23.90 -20.41
N ASN A 41 9.97 24.92 -19.75
CA ASN A 41 9.90 26.29 -20.27
C ASN A 41 11.29 26.92 -20.44
N LEU A 42 12.21 26.66 -19.52
CA LEU A 42 13.61 27.06 -19.65
C LEU A 42 14.25 26.40 -20.87
N GLY A 43 14.11 25.08 -21.02
CA GLY A 43 14.66 24.33 -22.16
C GLY A 43 14.17 24.88 -23.51
N THR A 44 12.87 25.08 -23.66
CA THR A 44 12.28 25.65 -24.89
C THR A 44 12.70 27.10 -25.14
N THR A 45 12.87 27.91 -24.08
CA THR A 45 13.37 29.29 -24.20
C THR A 45 14.82 29.33 -24.68
N VAL A 46 15.69 28.46 -24.14
CA VAL A 46 17.09 28.36 -24.58
C VAL A 46 17.19 27.94 -26.03
N VAL A 47 16.43 26.92 -26.46
CA VAL A 47 16.38 26.49 -27.87
C VAL A 47 15.89 27.63 -28.76
N SER A 48 14.86 28.36 -28.33
CA SER A 48 14.33 29.51 -29.07
C SER A 48 15.32 30.68 -29.17
N ASP A 49 16.14 30.91 -28.15
CA ASP A 49 17.15 31.98 -28.14
C ASP A 49 18.37 31.60 -29.01
N LEU A 50 18.76 30.33 -29.02
CA LEU A 50 19.84 29.81 -29.89
C LEU A 50 19.46 29.77 -31.37
N THR A 51 18.16 29.67 -31.70
CA THR A 51 17.67 29.57 -33.09
C THR A 51 17.27 30.91 -33.69
N LYS A 52 17.16 31.97 -32.89
CA LYS A 52 16.92 33.33 -33.39
C LYS A 52 18.26 33.95 -33.81
N GLU A 53 18.40 34.24 -35.10
CA GLU A 53 19.53 35.03 -35.58
C GLU A 53 19.57 36.39 -34.87
N LYS A 54 20.79 36.81 -34.56
CA LYS A 54 21.18 37.87 -33.61
C LYS A 54 20.80 39.30 -34.05
N ASP A 55 19.86 39.45 -34.98
CA ASP A 55 19.65 40.66 -35.78
C ASP A 55 18.58 41.63 -35.24
N LYS A 56 18.08 41.41 -34.02
CA LYS A 56 17.21 42.41 -33.36
C LYS A 56 17.86 42.98 -32.10
N PRO A 57 18.38 44.24 -32.13
CA PRO A 57 18.92 44.88 -30.95
C PRO A 57 17.79 45.06 -29.93
N GLY A 58 17.85 44.30 -28.83
CA GLY A 58 16.94 44.39 -27.69
C GLY A 58 16.08 43.15 -27.37
N GLY A 59 16.19 42.03 -28.11
CA GLY A 59 15.15 40.99 -28.10
C GLY A 59 15.34 39.67 -27.32
N GLY A 60 16.56 39.21 -26.99
CA GLY A 60 16.78 37.80 -26.59
C GLY A 60 17.25 37.56 -25.14
N GLY A 61 18.30 38.26 -24.71
CA GLY A 61 19.09 37.83 -23.54
C GLY A 61 18.43 37.91 -22.15
N LYS A 62 17.33 38.67 -21.98
CA LYS A 62 16.66 38.79 -20.67
C LYS A 62 15.69 37.63 -20.37
N GLN A 63 15.25 36.88 -21.39
CA GLN A 63 14.20 35.88 -21.24
C GLN A 63 14.70 34.62 -20.53
N VAL A 64 15.89 34.13 -20.90
CA VAL A 64 16.53 32.98 -20.25
C VAL A 64 16.81 33.27 -18.78
N GLY A 65 17.36 34.45 -18.46
CA GLY A 65 17.64 34.84 -17.07
C GLY A 65 16.39 34.83 -16.19
N MET A 66 15.25 35.29 -16.71
CA MET A 66 13.97 35.20 -16.00
C MET A 66 13.56 33.74 -15.74
N ARG A 67 13.67 32.86 -16.76
CA ARG A 67 13.34 31.43 -16.61
C ARG A 67 14.24 30.69 -15.62
N VAL A 68 15.52 31.05 -15.57
CA VAL A 68 16.45 30.50 -14.57
C VAL A 68 16.01 30.90 -13.16
N ASN A 69 15.63 32.16 -12.96
CA ASN A 69 15.11 32.61 -11.67
C ASN A 69 13.82 31.88 -11.26
N ASP A 70 12.92 31.61 -12.22
CA ASP A 70 11.71 30.81 -11.95
C ASP A 70 12.07 29.42 -11.40
N VAL A 71 13.04 28.72 -12.02
CA VAL A 71 13.52 27.42 -11.54
C VAL A 71 14.15 27.51 -10.15
N ILE A 72 14.98 28.53 -9.91
CA ILE A 72 15.61 28.75 -8.59
C ILE A 72 14.54 28.96 -7.50
N ASN A 73 13.50 29.72 -7.79
CA ASN A 73 12.41 29.96 -6.84
C ASN A 73 11.67 28.66 -6.47
N HIS A 74 11.38 27.81 -7.46
CA HIS A 74 10.77 26.50 -7.22
C HIS A 74 11.68 25.58 -6.39
N LEU A 75 12.98 25.51 -6.70
CA LEU A 75 13.95 24.73 -5.92
C LEU A 75 14.04 25.20 -4.47
N ALA A 76 14.06 26.52 -4.24
CA ALA A 76 14.07 27.10 -2.91
C ALA A 76 12.77 26.79 -2.14
N ALA A 77 11.61 26.84 -2.81
CA ALA A 77 10.33 26.48 -2.20
C ALA A 77 10.31 25.00 -1.77
N ILE A 78 10.76 24.10 -2.64
CA ILE A 78 10.85 22.65 -2.36
C ILE A 78 11.78 22.38 -1.17
N ASP A 79 12.95 23.00 -1.11
CA ASP A 79 13.88 22.83 0.01
C ASP A 79 13.26 23.25 1.35
N ASN A 80 12.53 24.37 1.39
CA ASN A 80 11.81 24.82 2.58
C ASN A 80 10.66 23.85 2.95
N MET A 81 9.90 23.37 1.97
CA MET A 81 8.82 22.40 2.20
C MET A 81 9.37 21.06 2.72
N SER A 82 10.52 20.62 2.22
CA SER A 82 11.14 19.33 2.56
C SER A 82 11.38 19.14 4.06
N GLN A 83 11.67 20.22 4.78
CA GLN A 83 11.90 20.22 6.23
C GLN A 83 10.65 19.76 7.03
N ASN A 84 9.47 19.87 6.43
CA ASN A 84 8.19 19.52 7.04
C ASN A 84 7.67 18.14 6.58
N VAL A 85 8.40 17.45 5.71
CA VAL A 85 8.03 16.12 5.20
C VAL A 85 8.73 15.06 6.05
N SER A 86 7.97 14.40 6.94
CA SER A 86 8.50 13.39 7.86
C SER A 86 8.39 11.94 7.35
N THR A 87 7.91 11.76 6.11
CA THR A 87 7.69 10.43 5.52
C THR A 87 9.01 9.69 5.35
N MET A 88 9.13 8.54 6.01
CA MET A 88 10.28 7.66 5.85
C MET A 88 10.11 6.79 4.60
N ILE A 89 11.10 6.83 3.71
CA ILE A 89 11.10 6.05 2.47
C ILE A 89 12.05 4.86 2.60
N PRO A 90 11.59 3.61 2.40
CA PRO A 90 12.48 2.46 2.36
C PRO A 90 13.52 2.57 1.24
N VAL A 91 14.78 2.25 1.53
CA VAL A 91 15.89 2.35 0.55
C VAL A 91 15.61 1.53 -0.73
N GLN A 92 14.87 0.41 -0.62
CA GLN A 92 14.51 -0.37 -1.81
C GLN A 92 13.57 0.39 -2.75
N VAL A 93 12.70 1.26 -2.25
CA VAL A 93 11.84 2.11 -3.10
C VAL A 93 12.70 3.05 -3.95
N LEU A 94 13.76 3.62 -3.36
CA LEU A 94 14.71 4.46 -4.09
C LEU A 94 15.43 3.67 -5.18
N ALA A 95 15.86 2.44 -4.87
CA ALA A 95 16.49 1.56 -5.85
C ALA A 95 15.56 1.20 -7.02
N GLU A 96 14.25 1.01 -6.79
CA GLU A 96 13.30 0.80 -7.89
C GLU A 96 13.17 2.04 -8.77
N ILE A 97 13.13 3.24 -8.19
CA ILE A 97 13.07 4.52 -8.93
C ILE A 97 14.34 4.71 -9.78
N ASP A 98 15.52 4.51 -9.19
CA ASP A 98 16.81 4.65 -9.90
C ASP A 98 16.92 3.69 -11.10
N ASN A 99 16.33 2.50 -10.98
CA ASN A 99 16.27 1.51 -12.04
C ASN A 99 15.08 1.69 -13.00
N SER A 100 14.36 2.81 -12.91
CA SER A 100 13.17 3.10 -13.73
C SER A 100 12.08 2.03 -13.65
N ARG A 101 11.96 1.38 -12.48
CA ARG A 101 10.93 0.39 -12.17
C ARG A 101 9.81 1.02 -11.36
N ASN A 102 8.63 0.41 -11.43
CA ASN A 102 7.48 0.91 -10.69
C ASN A 102 7.61 0.52 -9.19
N PRO A 103 7.74 1.50 -8.27
CA PRO A 103 7.93 1.21 -6.84
C PRO A 103 6.72 0.48 -6.21
N MET A 104 5.54 0.51 -6.83
CA MET A 104 4.37 -0.23 -6.37
C MET A 104 4.54 -1.74 -6.46
N GLN A 105 5.47 -2.25 -7.29
CA GLN A 105 5.78 -3.68 -7.33
C GLN A 105 6.33 -4.16 -5.99
N LEU A 106 7.23 -3.39 -5.37
CA LEU A 106 7.74 -3.70 -4.04
C LEU A 106 6.62 -3.77 -3.01
N THR A 107 5.69 -2.81 -3.01
CA THR A 107 4.55 -2.82 -2.09
C THR A 107 3.69 -4.06 -2.27
N ARG A 108 3.39 -4.44 -3.52
CA ARG A 108 2.64 -5.66 -3.84
C ARG A 108 3.36 -6.90 -3.32
N ASP A 109 4.64 -7.07 -3.65
CA ASP A 109 5.42 -8.25 -3.26
C ASP A 109 5.51 -8.40 -1.73
N ARG A 110 5.65 -7.27 -1.01
CA ARG A 110 5.66 -7.26 0.45
C ARG A 110 4.32 -7.65 1.04
N LEU A 111 3.21 -7.16 0.47
CA LEU A 111 1.87 -7.50 0.90
C LEU A 111 1.57 -8.99 0.68
N GLU A 112 1.89 -9.49 -0.52
CA GLU A 112 1.70 -10.90 -0.88
C GLU A 112 2.53 -11.82 0.02
N ARG A 113 3.82 -11.50 0.22
CA ARG A 113 4.69 -12.25 1.12
C ARG A 113 4.17 -12.25 2.56
N ALA A 114 3.74 -11.10 3.07
CA ALA A 114 3.17 -11.02 4.42
C ALA A 114 1.92 -11.88 4.56
N ALA A 115 1.03 -11.88 3.56
CA ALA A 115 -0.15 -12.73 3.56
C ALA A 115 0.21 -14.22 3.54
N THR A 116 1.12 -14.64 2.66
CA THR A 116 1.60 -16.03 2.60
C THR A 116 2.25 -16.47 3.90
N GLU A 117 3.12 -15.62 4.48
CA GLU A 117 3.81 -15.92 5.73
C GLU A 117 2.83 -16.03 6.90
N ASN A 118 1.84 -15.14 6.98
CA ASN A 118 0.77 -15.21 7.97
C ASN A 118 -0.05 -16.51 7.86
N GLN A 119 -0.44 -16.91 6.65
CA GLN A 119 -1.16 -18.16 6.42
C GLN A 119 -0.31 -19.38 6.80
N PHE A 120 0.96 -19.38 6.42
CA PHE A 120 1.89 -20.45 6.74
C PHE A 120 2.11 -20.58 8.25
N MET A 121 2.26 -19.46 8.96
CA MET A 121 2.39 -19.45 10.42
C MET A 121 1.11 -19.95 11.11
N ASN A 122 -0.07 -19.55 10.64
CA ASN A 122 -1.34 -20.08 11.15
C ASN A 122 -1.45 -21.60 10.95
N GLY A 123 -1.03 -22.10 9.77
CA GLY A 123 -0.98 -23.54 9.50
C GLY A 123 -0.03 -24.28 10.46
N LYS A 124 1.15 -23.73 10.74
CA LYS A 124 2.08 -24.30 11.74
C LYS A 124 1.49 -24.34 13.13
N ILE A 125 0.81 -23.27 13.57
CA ILE A 125 0.16 -23.22 14.88
C ILE A 125 -0.91 -24.30 14.98
N GLN A 126 -1.73 -24.46 13.94
CA GLN A 126 -2.76 -25.50 13.90
C GLN A 126 -2.14 -26.90 13.94
N ALA A 127 -1.09 -27.16 13.15
CA ALA A 127 -0.40 -28.44 13.15
C ALA A 127 0.19 -28.80 14.53
N ILE A 128 0.78 -27.84 15.23
CA ILE A 128 1.31 -28.04 16.59
C ILE A 128 0.17 -28.32 17.58
N LYS A 129 -0.95 -27.60 17.48
CA LYS A 129 -2.13 -27.85 18.34
C LYS A 129 -2.67 -29.25 18.14
N SER A 130 -2.90 -29.67 16.89
CA SER A 130 -3.38 -31.02 16.57
C SER A 130 -2.37 -32.10 16.99
N TYR A 131 -1.07 -31.87 16.78
CA TYR A 131 -0.03 -32.79 17.26
C TYR A 131 -0.08 -32.97 18.78
N ARG A 132 -0.21 -31.87 19.54
CA ARG A 132 -0.34 -31.91 21.00
C ARG A 132 -1.58 -32.69 21.43
N GLU A 133 -2.71 -32.49 20.75
CA GLU A 133 -3.95 -33.21 21.02
C GLU A 133 -3.79 -34.72 20.81
N TYR A 134 -3.28 -35.15 19.65
CA TYR A 134 -3.04 -36.57 19.37
C TYR A 134 -2.01 -37.19 20.31
N TYR A 135 -0.96 -36.44 20.65
CA TYR A 135 0.06 -36.90 21.58
C TYR A 135 -0.52 -37.10 22.98
N ASN A 136 -1.32 -36.16 23.48
CA ASN A 136 -2.00 -36.29 24.77
C ASN A 136 -2.98 -37.48 24.76
N GLU A 137 -3.72 -37.69 23.67
CA GLU A 137 -4.61 -38.84 23.53
C GLU A 137 -3.85 -40.18 23.63
N ALA A 138 -2.74 -40.31 22.90
CA ALA A 138 -1.89 -41.51 22.94
C ALA A 138 -1.29 -41.74 24.34
N LEU A 139 -0.89 -40.68 25.05
CA LEU A 139 -0.41 -40.76 26.43
C LEU A 139 -1.52 -41.24 27.38
N MET A 140 -2.73 -40.70 27.27
CA MET A 140 -3.87 -41.11 28.10
C MET A 140 -4.31 -42.56 27.86
N GLN A 141 -4.12 -43.08 26.64
CA GLN A 141 -4.37 -44.48 26.31
C GLN A 141 -3.28 -45.40 26.90
N SER A 142 -2.01 -44.98 26.83
CA SER A 142 -0.87 -45.79 27.30
C SER A 142 -0.66 -45.72 28.82
N PHE A 143 -1.04 -44.60 29.44
CA PHE A 143 -0.86 -44.30 30.86
C PHE A 143 -2.14 -43.64 31.42
N PRO A 144 -3.15 -44.45 31.82
CA PRO A 144 -4.45 -43.93 32.27
C PRO A 144 -4.38 -42.97 33.46
N ASP A 145 -3.39 -43.14 34.34
CA ASP A 145 -3.18 -42.32 35.54
C ASP A 145 -2.83 -40.85 35.20
N LEU A 146 -2.36 -40.58 33.97
CA LEU A 146 -2.02 -39.22 33.52
C LEU A 146 -3.23 -38.39 33.06
N LYS A 147 -4.43 -38.98 32.94
CA LYS A 147 -5.63 -38.30 32.42
C LYS A 147 -6.01 -37.06 33.22
N GLU A 148 -5.87 -37.10 34.54
CA GLU A 148 -6.21 -35.99 35.43
C GLU A 148 -5.32 -34.77 35.17
N TYR A 149 -4.05 -34.97 34.82
CA TYR A 149 -3.07 -33.90 34.64
C TYR A 149 -3.03 -33.31 33.22
N LEU A 150 -3.47 -34.06 32.20
CA LEU A 150 -3.38 -33.63 30.79
C LEU A 150 -4.62 -32.86 30.31
N SER A 151 -5.76 -32.99 31.00
CA SER A 151 -7.03 -32.35 30.63
C SER A 151 -7.08 -30.83 30.89
N GLU A 152 -6.33 -30.34 31.87
CA GLU A 152 -6.34 -28.93 32.32
C GLU A 152 -5.46 -27.98 31.48
N SER A 153 -4.55 -28.50 30.66
CA SER A 153 -3.60 -27.71 29.86
C SER A 153 -4.17 -27.09 28.55
N SER A 154 -5.49 -27.19 28.37
CA SER A 154 -6.20 -26.75 27.16
C SER A 154 -6.49 -25.23 27.11
N GLY A 155 -6.25 -24.49 28.20
CA GLY A 155 -6.82 -23.15 28.40
C GLY A 155 -5.89 -21.93 28.50
N THR A 156 -4.62 -21.95 28.09
CA THR A 156 -3.85 -20.68 27.98
C THR A 156 -4.24 -19.98 26.67
N ASN A 157 -5.38 -19.29 26.71
CA ASN A 157 -5.83 -18.41 25.65
C ASN A 157 -4.84 -17.24 25.53
N VAL A 158 -3.82 -17.40 24.67
CA VAL A 158 -3.05 -16.25 24.18
C VAL A 158 -3.99 -15.48 23.28
N GLN A 159 -4.74 -14.56 23.88
CA GLN A 159 -5.55 -13.58 23.18
C GLN A 159 -4.63 -12.77 22.28
N VAL A 160 -4.51 -13.16 21.01
CA VAL A 160 -3.92 -12.29 20.00
C VAL A 160 -4.84 -11.06 19.95
N PRO A 161 -4.35 -9.84 20.23
CA PRO A 161 -5.19 -8.65 20.21
C PRO A 161 -5.88 -8.55 18.84
N PRO A 162 -7.16 -8.16 18.80
CA PRO A 162 -7.90 -8.05 17.55
C PRO A 162 -7.18 -7.06 16.64
N ILE A 163 -6.91 -7.50 15.41
CA ILE A 163 -6.40 -6.64 14.34
C ILE A 163 -7.51 -5.59 14.09
N PRO A 164 -7.23 -4.28 14.27
CA PRO A 164 -8.22 -3.25 14.00
C PRO A 164 -8.59 -3.28 12.50
N GLY A 165 -9.86 -3.56 12.19
CA GLY A 165 -10.40 -3.40 10.83
C GLY A 165 -10.98 -4.65 10.15
N SER A 166 -10.92 -5.84 10.75
CA SER A 166 -11.52 -7.04 10.13
C SER A 166 -12.97 -7.23 10.57
N SER A 167 -13.90 -6.55 9.90
CA SER A 167 -15.35 -6.76 10.08
C SER A 167 -15.80 -8.10 9.47
N ALA A 168 -16.00 -9.07 10.36
CA ALA A 168 -17.01 -10.14 10.42
C ALA A 168 -17.58 -10.78 9.12
N HIS A 169 -17.29 -12.08 8.98
CA HIS A 169 -18.26 -13.21 9.01
C HIS A 169 -19.65 -13.03 8.36
N LEU A 170 -19.95 -13.88 7.37
CA LEU A 170 -21.27 -14.51 7.22
C LEU A 170 -21.11 -16.02 7.07
N ASN A 171 -21.48 -16.71 8.15
CA ASN A 171 -21.64 -18.16 8.27
C ASN A 171 -23.03 -18.54 7.73
N GLY A 172 -23.09 -19.24 6.59
CA GLY A 172 -24.32 -19.81 6.04
C GLY A 172 -24.38 -21.30 6.36
N ASN A 173 -25.09 -21.64 7.43
CA ASN A 173 -25.24 -22.98 7.97
C ASN A 173 -26.05 -23.87 7.00
N ALA A 174 -25.41 -24.86 6.38
CA ALA A 174 -26.07 -25.93 5.65
C ALA A 174 -26.59 -26.97 6.65
N ASN A 175 -27.89 -26.92 6.98
CA ASN A 175 -28.55 -27.97 7.73
C ASN A 175 -29.37 -28.84 6.78
N GLY A 176 -28.78 -29.97 6.36
CA GLY A 176 -29.51 -31.07 5.74
C GLY A 176 -30.05 -31.98 6.85
N ASN A 177 -31.36 -32.17 6.89
CA ASN A 177 -32.00 -33.20 7.71
C ASN A 177 -32.86 -34.09 6.81
N GLY A 178 -32.61 -35.40 6.87
CA GLY A 178 -33.19 -36.40 5.97
C GLY A 178 -34.62 -36.85 6.33
N MET A 179 -35.33 -37.28 5.28
CA MET A 179 -35.92 -38.63 5.14
C MET A 179 -36.76 -39.20 6.31
N HIS A 180 -38.09 -39.13 6.21
CA HIS A 180 -39.05 -40.25 6.42
C HIS A 180 -40.48 -39.79 6.07
N GLY A 181 -41.20 -40.58 5.26
CA GLY A 181 -42.62 -40.39 4.92
C GLY A 181 -42.88 -40.41 3.42
#